data_AF-A0A965PE05-F1
#
_entry.id   AF-A0A965PE05-F1
#
_cell.length_a   1.000
_cell.length_b   1.000
_cell.length_c   1.000
_cell.angle_alpha   90.00
_cell.angle_beta   90.00
_cell.angle_gamma   90.00
#
_symmetry.space_group_name_H-M   'P 1'
#
loop_
_entity.id
_entity.type
_entity.pdbx_description
1 polymer ?
#
loop_
_entity_poly.entity_id
_entity_poly.type
_entity_poly.pdbx_seq_one_letter_code
_entity_poly.pdbx_strand_id
1 'polypeptide(L)'
;MSQPVAEVGGYKNITATGAVSTGPCQLIGFYVNSTTIGTLVLRNGGASGEVMSGTITPAIGFHRFPANVGVSLYATVGGTLDVTFFFAAGS
;
A
#
# COMPACT_ATOMS: atom_id res chain seq x y z
N MET A 1 3.76 15.20 -20.43
CA MET A 1 4.88 14.40 -19.86
C MET A 1 4.35 13.74 -18.61
N SER A 2 4.48 12.42 -18.44
CA SER A 2 4.23 11.79 -17.13
C SER A 2 5.14 12.48 -16.13
N GLN A 3 4.57 13.04 -15.06
CA GLN A 3 5.36 13.63 -14.00
C GLN A 3 6.31 12.54 -13.46
N PRO A 4 7.62 12.81 -13.30
CA PRO A 4 8.49 11.84 -12.65
C PRO A 4 7.97 11.59 -11.25
N VAL A 5 7.66 10.33 -10.90
CA VAL A 5 7.42 9.97 -9.50
C VAL A 5 8.77 10.09 -8.81
N ALA A 6 8.95 11.16 -8.03
CA ALA A 6 10.04 11.22 -7.09
C ALA A 6 9.78 10.15 -6.03
N GLU A 7 10.59 9.09 -6.01
CA GLU A 7 10.50 8.02 -5.00
C GLU A 7 11.11 8.50 -3.66
N VAL A 8 10.58 9.61 -3.14
CA VAL A 8 11.02 10.23 -1.88
C VAL A 8 9.85 10.16 -0.91
N GLY A 9 9.96 9.31 0.11
CA GLY A 9 8.85 9.04 1.01
C GLY A 9 9.26 8.31 2.28
N GLY A 10 8.28 8.13 3.17
CA GLY A 10 8.42 7.32 4.36
C GLY A 10 8.12 5.84 4.09
N TYR A 11 8.34 5.01 5.10
CA TYR A 11 7.96 3.60 5.07
C TYR A 11 6.98 3.27 6.20
N LYS A 12 6.17 2.24 5.99
CA LYS A 12 5.40 1.63 7.07
C LYS A 12 5.28 0.13 6.87
N ASN A 13 5.80 -0.61 7.84
CA ASN A 13 5.61 -2.04 7.95
C ASN A 13 4.27 -2.35 8.63
N ILE A 14 3.53 -3.31 8.08
CA ILE A 14 2.33 -3.87 8.71
C ILE A 14 2.30 -5.39 8.53
N THR A 15 1.75 -6.07 9.53
CA THR A 15 1.52 -7.52 9.52
C THR A 15 0.04 -7.89 9.66
N ALA A 16 -0.83 -6.87 9.74
CA ALA A 16 -2.27 -7.00 9.90
C ALA A 16 -2.98 -5.83 9.20
N THR A 17 -4.29 -5.97 9.03
CA THR A 17 -5.15 -4.95 8.44
C THR A 17 -5.05 -3.63 9.19
N GLY A 18 -4.83 -2.51 8.48
CA GLY A 18 -4.67 -1.22 9.10
C GLY A 18 -4.39 -0.06 8.13
N ALA A 19 -4.39 1.16 8.68
CA ALA A 19 -4.05 2.35 7.94
C ALA A 19 -2.54 2.39 7.66
N VAL A 20 -2.14 2.53 6.40
CA VAL A 20 -0.76 2.79 6.00
C VAL A 20 -0.47 4.29 6.13
N SER A 21 -1.37 5.13 5.64
CA SER A 21 -1.38 6.59 5.85
C SER A 21 -2.72 7.03 6.41
N THR A 22 -2.73 8.05 7.27
CA THR A 22 -3.95 8.67 7.82
C THR A 22 -4.39 9.91 7.03
N GLY A 23 -3.58 10.37 6.07
CA GLY A 23 -3.89 11.48 5.18
C GLY A 23 -3.56 11.16 3.72
N PRO A 24 -3.76 12.12 2.80
CA PRO A 24 -3.45 11.97 1.39
C PRO A 24 -1.99 11.56 1.19
N CYS A 25 -1.72 10.71 0.22
CA CYS A 25 -0.36 10.24 -0.08
C CYS A 25 -0.17 9.84 -1.54
N GLN A 26 1.09 9.74 -1.95
CA GLN A 26 1.46 9.09 -3.20
C GLN A 26 2.12 7.75 -2.86
N LEU A 27 1.42 6.65 -3.16
CA LEU A 27 1.96 5.30 -3.03
C LEU A 27 2.97 5.06 -4.16
N ILE A 28 4.14 4.54 -3.82
CA ILE A 28 5.20 4.18 -4.78
C ILE A 28 5.16 2.67 -5.04
N GLY A 29 5.06 1.89 -3.97
CA GLY A 29 5.06 0.43 -4.02
C GLY A 29 5.16 -0.17 -2.62
N PHE A 30 5.36 -1.47 -2.57
CA PHE A 30 5.50 -2.22 -1.33
C PHE A 30 6.45 -3.40 -1.49
N TYR A 31 7.15 -3.74 -0.42
CA TYR A 31 7.99 -4.93 -0.33
C TYR A 31 7.27 -5.97 0.52
N VAL A 32 7.07 -7.17 -0.01
CA VAL A 32 6.57 -8.30 0.76
C VAL A 32 7.76 -8.98 1.42
N ASN A 33 7.86 -8.84 2.74
CA ASN A 33 8.89 -9.44 3.56
C ASN A 33 8.70 -10.94 3.67
N SER A 34 7.46 -11.40 3.92
CA SER A 34 7.12 -12.81 3.95
C SER A 34 5.62 -13.02 3.67
N THR A 35 5.30 -14.17 3.06
CA THR A 35 3.93 -14.62 2.81
C THR A 35 3.90 -16.13 2.64
N THR A 36 2.74 -16.74 2.86
CA THR A 36 2.47 -18.13 2.46
C THR A 36 1.23 -18.20 1.58
N ILE A 37 0.11 -17.69 2.11
CA ILE A 37 -1.17 -17.52 1.40
C ILE A 37 -1.77 -16.14 1.70
N GLY A 38 -0.91 -15.18 2.07
CA GLY A 38 -1.31 -13.84 2.48
C GLY A 38 -1.94 -13.08 1.32
N THR A 39 -3.06 -12.40 1.58
CA THR A 39 -3.75 -11.57 0.60
C THR A 39 -3.70 -10.11 1.02
N LEU A 40 -3.71 -9.23 0.01
CA LEU A 40 -3.68 -7.79 0.20
C LEU A 40 -4.76 -7.12 -0.67
N VAL A 41 -5.49 -6.17 -0.07
CA VAL A 41 -6.35 -5.23 -0.77
C VAL A 41 -5.97 -3.82 -0.31
N LEU A 42 -5.73 -2.92 -1.27
CA LEU A 42 -5.45 -1.51 -0.97
C LEU A 42 -6.71 -0.67 -1.20
N ARG A 43 -6.95 0.27 -0.28
CA ARG A 43 -8.13 1.12 -0.26
C ARG A 43 -7.75 2.59 -0.09
N ASN A 44 -8.46 3.47 -0.79
CA ASN A 44 -8.40 4.92 -0.61
C ASN A 44 -9.62 5.37 0.22
N GLY A 45 -9.37 5.95 1.41
CA GLY A 45 -10.42 6.42 2.31
C GLY A 45 -10.73 5.49 3.48
N GLY A 46 -9.72 4.81 4.02
CA GLY A 46 -9.85 3.98 5.23
C GLY A 46 -10.45 2.59 4.99
N ALA A 47 -10.92 1.95 6.07
CA ALA A 47 -11.36 0.55 6.06
C ALA A 47 -12.53 0.28 5.10
N SER A 48 -13.44 1.24 4.96
CA SER A 48 -14.60 1.17 4.04
C SER A 48 -14.40 1.98 2.76
N GLY A 49 -13.18 2.43 2.48
CA GLY A 49 -12.84 3.22 1.31
C GLY A 49 -12.95 2.48 -0.02
N GLU A 50 -12.74 3.21 -1.10
CA GLU A 50 -12.72 2.69 -2.46
C GLU A 50 -11.57 1.71 -2.64
N VAL A 51 -11.85 0.55 -3.23
CA VAL A 51 -10.85 -0.47 -3.52
C VAL A 51 -10.00 -0.02 -4.72
N MET A 52 -8.69 0.15 -4.49
CA MET A 52 -7.75 0.62 -5.52
C MET A 52 -7.40 -0.47 -6.55
N SER A 53 -7.45 -1.74 -6.12
CA SER A 53 -7.27 -2.93 -6.94
C SER A 53 -7.92 -4.12 -6.26
N GLY A 54 -8.30 -5.15 -7.03
CA GLY A 54 -8.84 -6.39 -6.48
C GLY A 54 -7.89 -7.10 -5.51
N THR A 55 -8.37 -8.14 -4.84
CA THR A 55 -7.57 -8.95 -3.92
C THR A 55 -6.40 -9.61 -4.65
N ILE A 56 -5.18 -9.32 -4.18
CA ILE A 56 -3.94 -9.91 -4.70
C ILE A 56 -3.31 -10.85 -3.69
N THR A 57 -2.54 -11.81 -4.18
CA THR A 57 -1.67 -12.71 -3.40
C THR A 57 -0.22 -12.42 -3.77
N PRO A 58 0.39 -11.35 -3.24
CA PRO A 58 1.69 -10.89 -3.72
C PRO A 58 2.81 -11.83 -3.25
N ALA A 59 3.75 -12.16 -4.14
CA ALA A 59 4.94 -12.96 -3.81
C ALA A 59 5.96 -12.15 -2.98
N ILE A 60 6.92 -12.82 -2.34
CA ILE A 60 8.04 -12.14 -1.65
C ILE A 60 8.84 -11.31 -2.64
N GLY A 61 9.19 -10.08 -2.27
CA GLY A 61 9.93 -9.13 -3.11
C GLY A 61 9.25 -7.77 -3.25
N PHE A 62 9.85 -6.90 -4.07
CA PHE A 62 9.35 -5.55 -4.31
C PHE A 62 8.30 -5.53 -5.43
N HIS A 63 7.17 -4.89 -5.16
CA HIS A 63 6.08 -4.67 -6.09
C HIS A 63 5.88 -3.18 -6.31
N ARG A 64 6.08 -2.72 -7.55
CA ARG A 64 5.75 -1.34 -7.95
C ARG A 64 4.24 -1.19 -8.04
N PHE A 65 3.71 -0.18 -7.36
CA PHE A 65 2.28 0.14 -7.39
C PHE A 65 2.08 1.67 -7.27
N PRO A 66 2.54 2.44 -8.27
CA PRO A 66 2.45 3.90 -8.20
C PRO A 66 0.99 4.37 -8.29
N ALA A 67 0.50 5.07 -7.26
CA ALA A 67 -0.88 5.57 -7.22
C ALA A 67 -1.02 6.83 -6.36
N ASN A 68 -1.89 7.76 -6.78
CA ASN A 68 -2.31 8.88 -5.94
C ASN A 68 -3.46 8.43 -5.03
N VAL A 69 -3.38 8.78 -3.75
CA VAL A 69 -4.37 8.47 -2.72
C VAL A 69 -4.87 9.78 -2.13
N GLY A 70 -6.12 10.13 -2.45
CA GLY A 70 -6.68 11.44 -2.12
C GLY A 70 -7.12 11.65 -0.68
N VAL A 71 -7.32 10.58 0.10
CA VAL A 71 -7.86 10.69 1.47
C VAL A 71 -6.95 10.02 2.50
N SER A 72 -6.76 8.71 2.40
CA SER A 72 -5.91 7.92 3.29
C SER A 72 -5.67 6.54 2.68
N LEU A 73 -4.49 5.98 2.88
CA LEU A 73 -4.14 4.65 2.38
C LEU A 73 -4.42 3.62 3.46
N TYR A 74 -5.27 2.65 3.15
CA TYR A 74 -5.60 1.54 4.03
C TYR A 74 -5.31 0.21 3.36
N ALA A 75 -4.71 -0.71 4.10
CA ALA A 75 -4.37 -2.03 3.63
C ALA A 75 -5.18 -3.07 4.41
N THR A 76 -5.96 -3.88 3.70
CA THR A 76 -6.61 -5.06 4.24
C THR A 76 -5.72 -6.26 3.98
N VAL A 77 -5.24 -6.86 5.06
CA VAL A 77 -4.41 -8.07 5.06
C VAL A 77 -5.29 -9.26 5.47
N GLY A 78 -5.31 -10.30 4.63
CA GLY A 78 -5.87 -11.60 4.96
C GLY A 78 -4.78 -12.67 5.07
N GLY A 79 -4.93 -13.62 6.00
CA GLY A 79 -3.91 -14.63 6.27
C GLY A 79 -2.61 -14.03 6.84
N THR A 80 -1.49 -14.73 6.62
CA THR A 80 -0.16 -14.28 7.08
C THR A 80 0.58 -13.55 5.96
N LEU A 81 0.75 -12.24 6.12
CA LEU A 81 1.51 -11.37 5.23
C LEU A 81 2.28 -10.35 6.07
N ASP A 82 3.58 -10.23 5.82
CA ASP A 82 4.42 -9.14 6.32
C ASP A 82 4.82 -8.27 5.13
N VAL A 83 4.44 -6.99 5.16
CA VAL A 83 4.60 -6.08 4.03
C VAL A 83 5.01 -4.69 4.50
N THR A 84 5.97 -4.11 3.79
CA THR A 84 6.45 -2.75 4.02
C THR A 84 6.07 -1.86 2.85
N PHE A 85 5.26 -0.84 3.12
CA PHE A 85 4.82 0.15 2.13
C PHE A 85 5.79 1.32 2.04
N PHE A 86 5.95 1.87 0.84
CA PHE A 86 6.73 3.09 0.57
C PHE A 86 5.81 4.13 -0.07
N PHE A 87 5.72 5.30 0.55
CA PHE A 87 4.82 6.37 0.10
C PHE A 87 5.34 7.75 0.48
N ALA A 88 5.04 8.74 -0.35
CA ALA A 88 5.29 10.15 -0.06
C ALA A 88 4.04 10.79 0.57
N ALA A 89 4.22 11.75 1.47
CA ALA A 89 3.12 12.58 1.94
C ALA A 89 2.45 13.28 0.74
N GLY A 90 1.12 13.24 0.68
CA GLY A 90 0.35 13.92 -0.35
C GLY A 90 0.38 15.43 -0.08
N SER A 91 0.43 16.21 -1.15
CA SER A 91 0.18 17.65 -1.10
C SER A 91 -1.32 17.92 -1.22
#